data_AF-F3C4I0-F1
#
_entry.id   AF-F3C4I0-F1
#
_cell.length_a   1.000
_cell.length_b   1.000
_cell.length_c   1.000
_cell.angle_alpha   90.00
_cell.angle_beta   90.00
_cell.angle_gamma   90.00
#
_symmetry.space_group_name_H-M   'P 1'
#
loop_
_entity.id
_entity.type
_entity.pdbx_description
1 polymer ?
#
loop_
_entity_poly.entity_id
_entity_poly.type
_entity_poly.pdbx_seq_one_letter_code
_entity_poly.pdbx_strand_id
1 'polypeptide(L)'
;SHLSFLANVYNQKARDFYHRHGVQLIDAAYEAHEETGEVPVMITKHCLRFSFNLCPKQAKGVTGVRTKVAPMQLVQGDEVLTLKFDCKPCEMHVIGKMKGHILDLPLPGSAAAKSVVGHITPEDLLKTARQRSTR
;
A
#
# COMPACT_ATOMS: atom_id res chain seq x y z
N SER A 1 -18.30 11.96 -3.16
CA SER A 1 -16.85 11.66 -3.10
C SER A 1 -16.67 10.32 -2.40
N HIS A 2 -15.86 9.41 -2.97
CA HIS A 2 -15.64 8.04 -2.48
C HIS A 2 -14.15 7.79 -2.32
N LEU A 3 -13.76 7.29 -1.14
CA LEU A 3 -12.40 6.84 -0.85
C LEU A 3 -12.38 5.31 -0.77
N SER A 4 -11.56 4.68 -1.62
CA SER A 4 -11.32 3.23 -1.56
C SER A 4 -10.28 2.87 -0.50
N PHE A 5 -10.04 1.56 -0.33
CA PHE A 5 -9.03 1.02 0.59
C PHE A 5 -7.63 1.64 0.40
N LEU A 6 -7.31 2.13 -0.80
CA LEU A 6 -6.05 2.79 -1.13
C LEU A 6 -5.81 4.09 -0.35
N ALA A 7 -6.87 4.70 0.19
CA ALA A 7 -6.77 5.90 1.03
C ALA A 7 -6.31 5.61 2.48
N ASN A 8 -6.20 4.32 2.85
CA ASN A 8 -5.77 3.87 4.18
C ASN A 8 -6.50 4.57 5.33
N VAL A 9 -7.83 4.71 5.21
CA VAL A 9 -8.66 5.30 6.26
C VAL A 9 -9.03 4.22 7.28
N TYR A 10 -8.09 3.91 8.16
CA TYR A 10 -8.22 2.76 9.08
C TYR A 10 -9.00 3.06 10.37
N ASN A 11 -8.69 4.17 11.05
CA ASN A 11 -9.25 4.47 12.38
C ASN A 11 -10.43 5.46 12.33
N GLN A 12 -11.23 5.47 13.39
CA GLN A 12 -12.44 6.32 13.48
C GLN A 12 -12.13 7.82 13.34
N LYS A 13 -11.04 8.31 13.94
CA LYS A 13 -10.67 9.73 13.85
C LYS A 13 -10.40 10.16 12.40
N ALA A 14 -9.78 9.29 11.60
CA ALA A 14 -9.58 9.52 10.18
C ALA A 14 -10.91 9.53 9.41
N ARG A 15 -11.83 8.59 9.70
CA ARG A 15 -13.18 8.58 9.12
C ARG A 15 -13.92 9.89 9.42
N ASP A 16 -13.94 10.32 10.68
CA ASP A 16 -14.60 11.56 11.11
C ASP A 16 -13.99 12.79 10.42
N PHE A 17 -12.67 12.81 10.21
CA PHE A 17 -12.01 13.85 9.45
C PHE A 17 -12.54 13.91 8.01
N TYR A 18 -12.50 12.80 7.27
CA TYR A 18 -12.93 12.79 5.88
C TYR A 18 -14.43 13.06 5.70
N HIS A 19 -15.27 12.59 6.62
CA HIS A 19 -16.70 12.92 6.61
C HIS A 19 -16.97 14.41 6.80
N ARG A 20 -16.27 15.07 7.73
CA ARG A 20 -16.37 16.55 7.88
C ARG A 20 -15.94 17.31 6.63
N HIS A 21 -15.10 16.72 5.79
CA HIS A 21 -14.65 17.29 4.51
C HIS A 21 -15.50 16.82 3.30
N GLY A 22 -16.70 16.27 3.53
CA GLY A 22 -17.67 15.97 2.47
C GLY A 22 -17.48 14.61 1.77
N VAL A 23 -16.62 13.74 2.30
CA VAL A 23 -16.56 12.35 1.84
C VAL A 23 -17.78 11.59 2.36
N GLN A 24 -18.48 10.90 1.47
CA GLN A 24 -19.73 10.20 1.79
C GLN A 24 -19.51 8.69 1.96
N LEU A 25 -18.65 8.11 1.13
CA LEU A 25 -18.34 6.68 1.14
C LEU A 25 -16.85 6.49 1.42
N ILE A 26 -16.54 5.64 2.40
CA ILE A 26 -15.17 5.31 2.81
C ILE A 26 -15.11 3.79 3.00
N ASP A 27 -14.45 3.11 2.07
CA ASP A 27 -14.21 1.68 2.16
C ASP A 27 -13.24 1.38 3.31
N ALA A 28 -13.27 0.15 3.82
CA ALA A 28 -12.31 -0.26 4.83
C ALA A 28 -10.88 -0.22 4.27
N ALA A 29 -9.93 0.22 5.10
CA ALA A 29 -8.52 0.11 4.77
C ALA A 29 -8.12 -1.37 4.63
N TYR A 30 -7.11 -1.65 3.83
CA TYR A 30 -6.70 -3.02 3.49
C TYR A 30 -6.39 -3.86 4.74
N GLU A 31 -5.79 -3.24 5.75
CA GLU A 31 -5.41 -3.83 7.03
C GLU A 31 -6.61 -4.24 7.90
N ALA A 32 -7.84 -3.85 7.53
CA ALA A 32 -9.06 -4.23 8.25
C ALA A 32 -9.58 -5.63 7.84
N HIS A 33 -8.85 -6.36 6.98
CA HIS A 33 -9.15 -7.73 6.56
C HIS A 33 -10.44 -7.88 5.74
N GLU A 34 -11.00 -6.79 5.20
CA GLU A 34 -12.22 -6.84 4.37
C GLU A 34 -11.91 -7.12 2.88
N GLU A 35 -10.69 -6.80 2.43
CA GLU A 35 -10.23 -7.02 1.05
C GLU A 35 -9.55 -8.39 0.89
N THR A 36 -10.32 -9.37 0.42
CA THR A 36 -9.87 -10.77 0.30
C THR A 36 -9.35 -11.13 -1.10
N GLY A 37 -9.47 -10.23 -2.07
CA GLY A 37 -9.07 -10.43 -3.46
C GLY A 37 -7.59 -10.15 -3.75
N GLU A 38 -7.21 -10.31 -5.01
CA GLU A 38 -5.93 -9.78 -5.52
C GLU A 38 -6.08 -8.31 -5.86
N VAL A 39 -5.43 -7.45 -5.08
CA VAL A 39 -5.52 -5.99 -5.20
C VAL A 39 -4.13 -5.35 -5.23
N PRO A 40 -4.00 -4.10 -5.73
CA PRO A 40 -2.77 -3.34 -5.58
C PRO A 40 -2.45 -3.09 -4.11
N VAL A 41 -1.40 -3.72 -3.61
CA VAL A 41 -0.90 -3.52 -2.23
C VAL A 41 0.20 -2.46 -2.18
N MET A 42 0.80 -2.14 -3.33
CA MET A 42 1.78 -1.06 -3.46
C MET A 42 1.70 -0.46 -4.86
N ILE A 43 1.67 0.87 -4.92
CA ILE A 43 1.72 1.64 -6.16
C ILE A 43 2.99 2.48 -6.12
N THR A 44 3.90 2.27 -7.07
CA THR A 44 5.20 2.95 -7.10
C THR A 44 5.41 3.71 -8.40
N LYS A 45 6.15 4.81 -8.33
CA LYS A 45 6.68 5.51 -9.51
C LYS A 45 7.98 4.88 -10.02
N HIS A 46 8.69 4.14 -9.18
CA HIS A 46 9.85 3.36 -9.61
C HIS A 46 9.38 2.19 -10.48
N CYS A 47 9.76 2.20 -11.76
CA CYS A 47 9.23 1.26 -12.75
C CYS A 47 10.32 0.31 -13.25
N LEU A 48 10.17 -0.99 -12.99
CA LEU A 48 11.15 -1.99 -13.46
C LEU A 48 11.24 -2.07 -14.98
N ARG A 49 10.14 -1.83 -15.72
CA ARG A 49 10.21 -1.73 -17.19
C ARG A 49 11.11 -0.58 -17.63
N PHE A 50 11.15 0.53 -16.91
CA PHE A 50 12.10 1.60 -17.18
C PHE A 50 13.53 1.16 -16.86
N SER A 51 13.75 0.58 -15.67
CA SER A 51 15.08 0.09 -15.24
C SER A 51 15.69 -0.95 -16.18
N PHE A 52 14.87 -1.75 -16.86
CA PHE A 52 15.32 -2.78 -17.82
C PHE A 52 15.20 -2.36 -19.29
N ASN A 53 15.00 -1.07 -19.59
CA ASN A 53 14.86 -0.55 -20.96
C ASN A 53 13.67 -1.14 -21.76
N LEU A 54 12.63 -1.61 -21.06
CA LEU A 54 11.39 -2.18 -21.60
C LEU A 54 10.22 -1.17 -21.57
N CYS A 55 10.50 0.11 -21.30
CA CYS A 55 9.48 1.14 -21.17
C CYS A 55 9.00 1.63 -22.56
N PRO A 56 7.69 1.51 -22.86
CA PRO A 56 7.15 1.95 -24.16
C PRO A 56 7.18 3.47 -24.35
N LYS A 57 7.40 4.25 -23.28
CA LYS A 57 7.60 5.71 -23.38
C LYS A 57 9.01 6.09 -23.88
N GLN A 58 10.01 5.25 -23.64
CA GLN A 58 11.38 5.47 -24.11
C GLN A 58 11.58 4.94 -25.54
N ALA A 59 10.90 3.85 -25.89
CA ALA A 59 11.02 3.19 -27.19
C ALA A 59 10.13 3.80 -28.30
N LYS A 60 10.02 5.14 -28.37
CA LYS A 60 9.28 5.81 -29.45
C LYS A 60 9.96 5.51 -30.79
N GLY A 61 9.28 4.77 -31.66
CA GLY A 61 9.77 4.39 -33.00
C GLY A 61 10.35 2.98 -33.12
N VAL A 62 10.51 2.24 -32.01
CA VAL A 62 10.96 0.84 -32.04
C VAL A 62 9.76 -0.10 -31.95
N THR A 63 9.39 -0.70 -33.07
CA THR A 63 8.33 -1.73 -33.15
C THR A 63 8.76 -2.99 -32.37
N GLY A 64 8.14 -3.25 -31.22
CA GLY A 64 8.34 -4.48 -30.44
C GLY A 64 8.31 -4.30 -28.92
N VAL A 65 8.77 -3.15 -28.41
CA VAL A 65 8.81 -2.86 -26.96
C VAL A 65 7.40 -2.68 -26.37
N ARG A 66 6.42 -2.31 -27.21
CA ARG A 66 5.01 -2.19 -26.81
C ARG A 66 4.28 -3.53 -26.69
N THR A 67 4.68 -4.56 -27.45
CA THR A 67 3.88 -5.78 -27.65
C THR A 67 4.53 -7.07 -27.13
N LYS A 68 5.81 -7.05 -26.75
CA LYS A 68 6.55 -8.24 -26.29
C LYS A 68 7.25 -8.04 -24.94
N VAL A 69 6.54 -7.60 -23.92
CA VAL A 69 7.06 -7.63 -22.54
C VAL A 69 6.35 -8.73 -21.79
N ALA A 70 7.10 -9.73 -21.35
CA ALA A 70 6.58 -10.81 -20.53
C ALA A 70 6.02 -10.24 -19.21
N PRO A 71 4.98 -10.87 -18.63
CA PRO A 71 4.56 -10.57 -17.26
C PRO A 71 5.75 -10.62 -16.32
N MET A 72 5.85 -9.64 -15.42
CA MET A 72 6.91 -9.58 -14.42
C MET A 72 6.32 -9.90 -13.05
N GLN A 73 7.11 -10.58 -12.23
CA GLN A 73 6.74 -10.96 -10.87
C GLN A 73 7.89 -10.65 -9.92
N LEU A 74 7.56 -10.35 -8.66
CA LEU A 74 8.52 -10.36 -7.55
C LEU A 74 8.38 -11.72 -6.86
N VAL A 75 9.52 -12.39 -6.67
CA VAL A 75 9.57 -13.69 -6.02
C VAL A 75 10.36 -13.56 -4.72
N GLN A 76 9.77 -13.98 -3.61
CA GLN A 76 10.41 -14.00 -2.30
C GLN A 76 10.08 -15.33 -1.60
N GLY A 77 11.03 -16.27 -1.64
CA GLY A 77 10.75 -17.64 -1.18
C GLY A 77 9.62 -18.27 -2.00
N ASP A 78 8.58 -18.74 -1.31
CA ASP A 78 7.39 -19.35 -1.93
C ASP A 78 6.34 -18.33 -2.38
N GLU A 79 6.63 -17.04 -2.23
CA GLU A 79 5.69 -15.96 -2.56
C GLU A 79 5.97 -15.37 -3.92
N VAL A 80 4.91 -15.25 -4.71
CA VAL A 80 4.94 -14.65 -6.05
C VAL A 80 3.93 -13.51 -6.10
N LEU A 81 4.44 -12.28 -6.26
CA LEU A 81 3.62 -11.08 -6.41
C LEU A 81 3.65 -10.63 -7.87
N THR A 82 2.48 -10.40 -8.46
CA THR A 82 2.38 -10.00 -9.86
C THR A 82 2.56 -8.50 -10.02
N LEU A 83 3.32 -8.08 -11.01
CA LEU A 83 3.52 -6.66 -11.33
C LEU A 83 2.62 -6.25 -12.51
N LYS A 84 1.76 -5.26 -12.27
CA LYS A 84 1.00 -4.57 -13.31
C LYS A 84 1.62 -3.21 -13.58
N PHE A 85 1.64 -2.79 -14.84
CA PHE A 85 2.26 -1.54 -15.25
C PHE A 85 1.23 -0.65 -15.94
N ASP A 86 0.91 0.49 -15.33
CA ASP A 86 0.16 1.54 -16.00
C ASP A 86 1.12 2.61 -16.52
N CYS A 87 1.43 2.49 -17.81
CA CYS A 87 2.35 3.41 -18.44
C CYS A 87 1.79 4.82 -18.57
N LYS A 88 0.47 5.06 -18.52
CA LYS A 88 -0.11 6.41 -18.68
C LYS A 88 0.30 7.34 -17.52
N PRO A 89 -0.02 7.05 -16.24
CA PRO A 89 0.45 7.80 -15.07
C PRO A 89 1.88 7.42 -14.63
N CYS A 90 2.58 6.53 -15.35
CA CYS A 90 3.89 5.98 -14.96
C CYS A 90 3.86 5.32 -13.58
N GLU A 91 3.05 4.27 -13.44
CA GLU A 91 2.91 3.52 -12.20
C GLU A 91 3.19 2.05 -12.40
N MET A 92 3.84 1.46 -11.40
CA MET A 92 3.99 0.03 -11.23
C MET A 92 3.20 -0.38 -10.00
N HIS A 93 2.28 -1.32 -10.19
CA HIS A 93 1.41 -1.84 -9.15
C HIS A 93 1.90 -3.23 -8.77
N VAL A 94 2.22 -3.40 -7.50
CA VAL A 94 2.47 -4.72 -6.91
C VAL A 94 1.12 -5.27 -6.49
N ILE A 95 0.72 -6.36 -7.12
CA ILE A 95 -0.55 -7.03 -6.86
C ILE A 95 -0.30 -8.17 -5.89
N GLY A 96 -1.06 -8.18 -4.80
CA GLY A 96 -0.98 -9.20 -3.76
C GLY A 96 -2.35 -9.56 -3.24
N LYS A 97 -2.39 -10.68 -2.50
CA LYS A 97 -3.55 -11.16 -1.77
C LYS A 97 -3.15 -11.35 -0.32
N MET A 98 -4.06 -11.03 0.60
CA MET A 98 -3.83 -11.26 2.03
C MET A 98 -3.66 -12.76 2.30
N LYS A 99 -2.65 -13.12 3.08
CA LYS A 99 -2.39 -14.52 3.44
C LYS A 99 -3.39 -14.99 4.48
N GLY A 100 -3.78 -16.27 4.42
CA GLY A 100 -4.72 -16.87 5.36
C GLY A 100 -4.31 -16.65 6.82
N HIS A 101 -3.06 -16.96 7.17
CA HIS A 101 -2.58 -16.77 8.55
C HIS A 101 -2.58 -15.32 9.02
N ILE A 102 -2.60 -14.33 8.12
CA ILE A 102 -2.70 -12.90 8.50
C ILE A 102 -4.15 -12.58 8.87
N LEU A 103 -5.13 -13.17 8.19
CA LEU A 103 -6.55 -13.01 8.53
C LEU A 103 -6.86 -13.52 9.95
N ASP A 104 -6.11 -14.53 10.40
CA ASP A 104 -6.23 -15.11 11.75
C ASP A 104 -5.56 -14.24 12.85
N LEU A 105 -4.74 -13.25 12.47
CA LEU A 105 -4.09 -12.36 13.43
C LEU A 105 -5.07 -11.29 13.95
N PRO A 106 -4.87 -10.80 15.19
CA PRO A 106 -5.63 -9.68 15.71
C PRO A 106 -5.49 -8.44 14.82
N LEU A 107 -6.60 -7.74 14.58
CA LEU A 107 -6.59 -6.49 13.83
C LEU A 107 -5.62 -5.48 14.45
N PRO A 108 -4.82 -4.76 13.64
CA PRO A 108 -3.94 -3.70 14.13
C PRO A 108 -4.70 -2.69 15.00
N GLY A 109 -4.14 -2.33 16.15
CA GLY A 109 -4.76 -1.39 17.09
C GLY A 109 -5.90 -1.96 17.95
N SER A 110 -6.29 -3.22 17.76
CA SER A 110 -7.22 -3.91 18.67
C SER A 110 -6.56 -4.20 20.03
N ALA A 111 -7.38 -4.41 21.07
CA ALA A 111 -6.87 -4.77 22.40
C ALA A 111 -6.07 -6.09 22.38
N ALA A 112 -6.46 -7.03 21.51
CA ALA A 112 -5.78 -8.30 21.32
C ALA A 112 -4.42 -8.17 20.60
N ALA A 113 -4.19 -7.10 19.82
CA ALA A 113 -2.91 -6.86 19.15
C ALA A 113 -1.81 -6.31 20.08
N LYS A 114 -2.15 -5.85 21.30
CA LYS A 114 -1.21 -5.22 22.25
C LYS A 114 -0.05 -6.14 22.68
N SER A 115 -0.26 -7.46 22.64
CA SER A 115 0.77 -8.45 22.95
C SER A 115 1.64 -8.84 21.76
N VAL A 116 1.24 -8.46 20.54
CA VAL A 116 1.87 -8.90 19.28
C VAL A 116 2.70 -7.78 18.63
N VAL A 117 2.29 -6.52 18.81
CA VAL A 117 2.99 -5.35 18.26
C VAL A 117 3.62 -4.55 19.39
N GLY A 118 4.88 -4.15 19.21
CA GLY A 118 5.56 -3.25 20.15
C GLY A 118 4.74 -1.98 20.32
N HIS A 119 4.29 -1.71 21.55
CA HIS A 119 3.55 -0.51 21.89
C HIS A 119 4.47 0.43 22.67
N ILE A 120 4.39 1.72 22.36
CA ILE A 120 4.99 2.79 23.14
C ILE A 120 3.85 3.60 23.76
N THR A 121 3.92 3.83 25.07
CA THR A 121 2.93 4.70 25.73
C THR A 121 3.15 6.15 25.29
N PRO A 122 2.13 7.02 25.29
CA PRO A 122 2.32 8.44 25.05
C PRO A 122 3.39 9.05 25.97
N GLU A 123 3.44 8.60 27.22
CA GLU A 123 4.43 9.02 28.21
C GLU A 123 5.85 8.60 27.80
N ASP A 124 6.03 7.38 27.32
CA ASP A 124 7.34 6.89 26.85
C ASP A 124 7.74 7.54 25.51
N LEU A 125 6.78 7.84 24.64
CA LEU A 125 7.02 8.58 23.41
C LEU A 125 7.56 9.98 23.71
N LEU A 126 6.96 10.68 24.68
CA LEU A 126 7.42 12.00 25.12
C LEU A 126 8.85 11.98 25.68
N LYS A 127 9.29 10.87 26.30
CA LYS A 127 10.68 10.70 26.77
C LYS A 127 11.70 10.59 25.62
N THR A 128 11.25 10.15 24.43
CA THR A 128 12.12 10.04 23.23
C THR A 128 12.18 11.34 22.42
N ALA A 129 11.23 12.25 22.62
CA ALA A 129 11.24 13.56 21.99
C ALA A 129 12.40 14.40 22.57
N ARG A 130 13.42 14.72 21.76
CA ARG A 130 14.44 15.72 22.11
C ARG A 130 13.73 17.02 22.48
N GLN A 131 13.88 17.47 23.72
CA GLN A 131 13.42 18.79 24.13
C GLN A 131 14.07 19.83 23.19
N ARG A 132 13.25 20.52 22.39
CA ARG A 132 13.70 21.70 21.65
C ARG A 132 14.18 22.70 22.69
N SER A 133 15.50 22.89 22.78
CA SER A 133 16.11 24.01 23.48
C SER A 133 15.51 25.29 22.89
N THR A 134 14.72 25.99 23.69
CA THR A 134 14.28 27.34 23.42
C THR A 134 15.53 28.23 23.38
N ARG A 135 15.97 28.60 22.17
CA ARG A 135 16.76 29.81 21.96
C ARG A 135 15.81 30.97 21.72
#